data_AF-A0A7I9VFI6-F1
#
_entry.id   AF-A0A7I9VFI6-F1
#
_cell.length_a   1.000
_cell.length_b   1.000
_cell.length_c   1.000
_cell.angle_alpha   90.00
_cell.angle_beta   90.00
_cell.angle_gamma   90.00
#
_symmetry.space_group_name_H-M   'P 1'
#
loop_
_entity.id
_entity.type
_entity.pdbx_description
1 polymer ?
#
loop_
_entity_poly.entity_id
_entity_poly.type
_entity_poly.pdbx_seq_one_letter_code
_entity_poly.pdbx_strand_id
1 'polypeptide(L)'
;MTGRDPAVEAAQRAWDGTDCHGFASQGHAMESAARAALAPIRELHKPYLCHCDTPHHACEGCLEEWPCDTARLIYTSEELTND
;
A
#
# COMPACT_ATOMS: atom_id res chain seq x y z
N MET A 1 2.79 -18.19 20.00
CA MET A 1 2.16 -16.87 19.93
C MET A 1 0.87 -17.02 19.17
N THR A 2 -0.29 -16.88 19.81
CA THR A 2 -1.61 -16.89 19.15
C THR A 2 -2.09 -15.47 18.91
N GLY A 3 -1.21 -14.62 18.36
CA GLY A 3 -1.57 -13.28 17.90
C GLY A 3 -2.17 -13.41 16.51
N ARG A 4 -3.35 -12.83 16.29
CA ARG A 4 -3.98 -12.78 14.97
C ARG A 4 -3.06 -11.97 14.05
N ASP A 5 -2.90 -12.43 12.80
CA ASP A 5 -2.06 -11.77 11.81
C ASP A 5 -2.59 -10.35 11.53
N PRO A 6 -1.81 -9.29 11.77
CA PRO A 6 -2.27 -7.90 11.59
C PRO A 6 -2.74 -7.59 10.16
N ALA A 7 -2.11 -8.19 9.15
CA ALA A 7 -2.52 -8.01 7.75
C ALA A 7 -3.90 -8.64 7.51
N VAL A 8 -4.13 -9.82 8.10
CA VAL A 8 -5.44 -10.51 8.05
C VAL A 8 -6.51 -9.70 8.78
N GLU A 9 -6.19 -9.11 9.94
CA GLU A 9 -7.15 -8.25 10.66
C GLU A 9 -7.53 -7.00 9.86
N ALA A 10 -6.54 -6.34 9.24
CA ALA A 10 -6.79 -5.16 8.42
C ALA A 10 -7.64 -5.50 7.17
N ALA A 11 -7.31 -6.61 6.49
CA ALA A 11 -8.08 -7.12 5.36
C ALA A 11 -9.53 -7.42 5.75
N GLN A 12 -9.74 -8.16 6.85
CA GLN A 12 -11.08 -8.53 7.31
C GLN A 12 -11.92 -7.31 7.66
N ARG A 13 -11.33 -6.31 8.33
CA ARG A 13 -12.04 -5.07 8.66
C ARG A 13 -12.53 -4.33 7.41
N ALA A 14 -11.70 -4.26 6.37
CA ALA A 14 -12.08 -3.63 5.10
C ALA A 14 -13.14 -4.43 4.35
N TRP A 15 -13.04 -5.77 4.38
CA TRP A 15 -14.04 -6.67 3.83
C TRP A 15 -15.41 -6.47 4.51
N ASP A 16 -15.47 -6.53 5.83
CA ASP A 16 -16.69 -6.42 6.61
C ASP A 16 -17.34 -5.02 6.51
N GLY A 17 -16.54 -3.99 6.24
CA GLY A 17 -17.01 -2.61 6.03
C GLY A 17 -17.55 -2.33 4.64
N THR A 18 -17.44 -3.27 3.70
CA THR A 18 -17.93 -3.10 2.33
C THR A 18 -19.30 -3.77 2.18
N ASP A 19 -20.35 -2.99 1.91
CA ASP A 19 -21.70 -3.53 1.62
C ASP A 19 -21.69 -4.34 0.32
N CYS A 20 -21.50 -5.65 0.44
CA CYS A 20 -21.37 -6.55 -0.69
C CYS A 20 -22.74 -7.09 -1.16
N HIS A 21 -23.48 -6.31 -1.95
CA HIS A 21 -24.76 -6.71 -2.56
C HIS A 21 -24.64 -7.21 -4.03
N GLY A 22 -23.61 -8.02 -4.34
CA GLY A 22 -23.42 -8.65 -5.66
C GLY A 22 -21.95 -8.80 -6.10
N PHE A 23 -21.71 -9.40 -7.27
CA PHE A 23 -20.36 -9.69 -7.78
C PHE A 23 -19.45 -8.45 -7.93
N ALA A 24 -19.97 -7.34 -8.46
CA ALA A 24 -19.18 -6.11 -8.59
C ALA A 24 -18.74 -5.55 -7.22
N SER A 25 -19.63 -5.59 -6.23
CA SER A 25 -19.31 -5.18 -4.86
C SER A 25 -18.33 -6.12 -4.15
N GLN A 26 -18.28 -7.40 -4.54
CA GLN A 26 -17.24 -8.33 -4.06
C GLN A 26 -15.87 -7.98 -4.61
N GLY A 27 -15.76 -7.59 -5.89
CA GLY A 27 -14.48 -7.14 -6.48
C GLY A 27 -13.89 -5.94 -5.72
N HIS A 28 -14.72 -4.93 -5.45
CA HIS A 28 -14.30 -3.77 -4.65
C HIS A 28 -13.94 -4.11 -3.20
N ALA A 29 -14.64 -5.08 -2.59
CA ALA A 29 -14.30 -5.57 -1.26
C ALA A 29 -12.93 -6.27 -1.25
N MET A 30 -12.61 -7.06 -2.28
CA MET A 30 -11.30 -7.72 -2.43
C MET A 30 -10.16 -6.71 -2.60
N GLU A 31 -10.35 -5.72 -3.47
CA GLU A 31 -9.37 -4.64 -3.68
C GLU A 31 -9.14 -3.85 -2.40
N SER A 32 -10.22 -3.50 -1.68
CA SER A 32 -10.15 -2.77 -0.42
C SER A 32 -9.44 -3.57 0.67
N ALA A 33 -9.73 -4.88 0.78
CA ALA A 33 -9.05 -5.78 1.69
C ALA A 33 -7.54 -5.90 1.39
N ALA A 34 -7.17 -6.03 0.12
CA ALA A 34 -5.77 -6.07 -0.29
C ALA A 34 -5.04 -4.76 0.03
N ARG A 35 -5.66 -3.61 -0.26
CA ARG A 35 -5.10 -2.29 0.09
C ARG A 35 -4.95 -2.13 1.60
N ALA A 36 -5.93 -2.56 2.39
CA ALA A 36 -5.86 -2.49 3.85
C ALA A 36 -4.74 -3.38 4.43
N ALA A 37 -4.58 -4.60 3.90
CA ALA A 37 -3.51 -5.51 4.30
C ALA A 37 -2.12 -4.93 4.06
N LEU A 38 -1.93 -4.24 2.92
CA LEU A 38 -0.65 -3.67 2.51
C LEU A 38 -0.40 -2.24 3.02
N ALA A 39 -1.42 -1.57 3.58
CA ALA A 39 -1.31 -0.17 4.03
C ALA A 39 -0.12 0.08 4.97
N PRO A 40 0.19 -0.77 5.97
CA PRO A 40 1.37 -0.55 6.82
C PRO A 40 2.69 -0.58 6.05
N ILE A 41 2.79 -1.42 5.01
CA ILE A 41 3.99 -1.50 4.17
C ILE A 41 4.09 -0.27 3.27
N ARG A 42 2.96 0.27 2.80
CA ARG A 42 2.93 1.53 2.02
C ARG A 42 3.40 2.71 2.85
N GLU A 43 3.02 2.77 4.13
CA GLU A 43 3.50 3.81 5.04
C GLU A 43 5.01 3.78 5.28
N LEU A 44 5.61 2.59 5.23
CA LEU A 44 7.06 2.41 5.32
C LEU A 44 7.76 2.73 3.99
N HIS A 45 7.13 2.40 2.86
CA HIS A 45 7.68 2.55 1.52
C HIS A 45 6.90 3.59 0.71
N LYS A 46 7.04 4.86 1.10
CA LYS A 46 6.43 6.01 0.42
C LYS A 46 7.50 6.98 -0.13
N PRO A 47 7.16 7.80 -1.14
CA PRO A 47 8.09 8.78 -1.69
C PRO A 47 8.34 9.89 -0.67
N TYR A 48 9.60 10.32 -0.55
CA TYR A 48 9.97 11.57 0.08
C TYR A 48 10.88 12.37 -0.85
N LEU A 49 10.78 13.70 -0.78
CA LEU A 49 11.67 14.58 -1.51
C LEU A 49 12.98 14.73 -0.72
N CYS A 50 14.05 14.15 -1.24
CA CYS A 50 15.38 14.30 -0.66
C CYS A 50 15.97 15.65 -1.07
N HIS A 51 16.33 16.49 -0.11
CA HIS A 51 16.92 17.82 -0.34
C HIS A 51 18.46 17.82 -0.23
N CYS A 52 19.12 16.72 -0.58
CA CYS A 52 20.58 16.66 -0.72
C CYS A 52 21.05 17.40 -1.99
N ASP A 53 22.30 17.17 -2.41
CA ASP A 53 23.00 17.86 -3.50
C ASP A 53 22.12 18.20 -4.72
N THR A 54 21.34 17.23 -5.21
CA THR A 54 20.28 17.47 -6.19
C THR A 54 18.94 16.90 -5.70
N PRO A 55 17.86 17.72 -5.68
CA PRO A 55 16.55 17.24 -5.29
C PRO A 55 16.09 16.06 -6.14
N HIS A 56 15.73 14.96 -5.49
CA HIS A 56 15.19 13.78 -6.14
C HIS A 56 14.21 13.06 -5.20
N HIS A 57 13.35 12.23 -5.78
CA HIS A 57 12.46 11.37 -5.00
C HIS A 57 13.20 10.11 -4.56
N ALA A 58 13.12 9.82 -3.27
CA ALA A 58 13.64 8.61 -2.67
C ALA A 58 12.54 7.91 -1.85
N CYS A 59 12.72 6.62 -1.57
CA CYS A 59 11.84 5.86 -0.70
C CYS A 59 12.19 6.15 0.77
N GLU A 60 11.22 6.55 1.58
CA GLU A 60 11.47 6.96 2.98
C GLU A 60 12.03 5.82 3.83
N GLY A 61 11.51 4.60 3.69
CA GLY A 61 11.98 3.44 4.45
C GLY A 61 13.34 2.87 4.00
N CYS A 62 13.71 3.02 2.72
CA CYS A 62 14.96 2.45 2.19
C CYS A 62 16.09 3.47 2.05
N LEU A 63 15.74 4.75 1.91
CA LEU A 63 16.67 5.85 1.54
C LEU A 63 17.34 5.64 0.16
N GLU A 64 16.69 4.88 -0.71
CA GLU A 64 17.10 4.60 -2.09
C GLU A 64 16.20 5.33 -3.09
N GLU A 65 16.60 5.35 -4.37
CA GLU A 65 15.83 5.98 -5.45
C GLU A 65 14.38 5.46 -5.51
N TRP A 66 13.43 6.39 -5.61
CA TRP A 66 12.02 6.04 -5.77
C TRP A 66 11.68 5.72 -7.24
N PRO A 67 10.90 4.65 -7.52
CA PRO A 67 10.35 3.68 -6.58
C PRO A 67 11.30 2.50 -6.31
N CYS A 68 11.39 2.13 -5.03
CA CYS A 68 12.13 0.94 -4.59
C CYS A 68 11.39 -0.37 -4.96
N ASP A 69 12.07 -1.51 -4.83
CA ASP A 69 11.51 -2.82 -5.17
C ASP A 69 10.22 -3.14 -4.42
N THR A 70 10.14 -2.84 -3.12
CA THR A 70 8.92 -3.05 -2.33
C THR A 70 7.78 -2.16 -2.81
N ALA A 71 8.06 -0.89 -3.14
CA ALA A 71 7.05 0.04 -3.65
C ALA A 71 6.43 -0.48 -4.96
N ARG A 72 7.25 -1.07 -5.86
CA ARG A 72 6.79 -1.67 -7.12
C ARG A 72 5.83 -2.86 -6.94
N LEU A 73 5.83 -3.50 -5.77
CA LEU A 73 4.94 -4.61 -5.46
C LEU A 73 3.60 -4.19 -4.85
N ILE A 74 3.54 -2.98 -4.27
CA ILE A 74 2.40 -2.55 -3.45
C ILE A 74 1.67 -1.32 -4.01
N TYR A 75 2.24 -0.61 -4.97
CA TYR A 75 1.62 0.50 -5.71
C TYR A 75 1.29 0.08 -7.15
N THR A 76 0.24 0.67 -7.73
CA THR A 76 -0.03 0.53 -9.16
C THR A 76 0.95 1.38 -9.97
N SER A 77 1.09 1.07 -11.26
CA SER A 77 1.95 1.85 -12.17
C SER A 77 1.56 3.34 -12.20
N GLU A 78 0.26 3.64 -12.13
CA GLU A 78 -0.29 5.01 -12.10
C GLU A 78 0.04 5.73 -10.78
N GLU A 79 0.06 5.02 -9.65
CA GLU A 79 0.46 5.61 -8.37
C GLU A 79 1.98 5.81 -8.27
N LEU A 80 2.77 5.15 -9.13
CA LEU A 80 4.23 5.26 -9.19
C LEU A 80 4.72 6.34 -10.18
N THR A 81 3.87 6.76 -11.11
CA THR A 81 4.15 7.91 -11.96
C THR A 81 3.95 9.19 -11.13
N ASN A 82 5.07 9.83 -10.77
CA ASN A 82 5.07 11.12 -10.08
C ASN A 82 4.67 12.24 -11.07
N ASP A 83 3.37 12.45 -11.30
CA ASP A 83 2.84 13.69 -11.89
C ASP A 83 2.84 14.84 -10.85
#